data_AF-A0A0D0CJH9-F1
#
_entry.id   AF-A0A0D0CJH9-F1
#
_cell.length_a   1.000
_cell.length_b   1.000
_cell.length_c   1.000
_cell.angle_alpha   90.00
_cell.angle_beta   90.00
_cell.angle_gamma   90.00
#
_symmetry.space_group_name_H-M   'P 1'
#
loop_
_entity.id
_entity.type
_entity.pdbx_description
1 polymer ?
#
loop_
_entity_poly.entity_id
_entity_poly.type
_entity_poly.pdbx_seq_one_letter_code
_entity_poly.pdbx_strand_id
1 'polypeptide(L)'
;AMERLRKEGWDSTRPALSLIVRHWIYIGFIAQKVASNHSFAMEAHKNALNVINWGRQVWKDVPSNERGTIFDLSFRRGVWSMYIDTLMAALSADKENMELIENIFEEADAILKDIKQNPYNSKDFNYLPDFGFYLSFYCNIEGSALACKGLCHHFLAEFGSDRSPKTIISHYQSAIEMYTKAAGALPEDDELHTWYLYCAYNFMEVTNTPASIVMKTLERIRLSLPKMRRIW
;
A
#
# COMPACT_ATOMS: atom_id res chain seq x y z
N ALA A 1 -9.98 24.33 11.17
CA ALA A 1 -9.70 24.58 9.73
C ALA A 1 -10.68 25.59 9.13
N MET A 2 -11.98 25.28 9.09
CA MET A 2 -13.00 26.16 8.48
C MET A 2 -13.04 27.58 9.05
N GLU A 3 -12.87 27.74 10.37
CA GLU A 3 -12.84 29.07 10.99
C GLU A 3 -11.64 29.91 10.55
N ARG A 4 -10.46 29.29 10.45
CA ARG A 4 -9.25 29.94 9.93
C ARG A 4 -9.41 30.31 8.46
N LEU A 5 -10.02 29.43 7.66
CA LEU A 5 -10.30 29.72 6.25
C LEU A 5 -11.21 30.93 6.10
N ARG A 6 -12.27 31.02 6.92
CA ARG A 6 -13.21 32.14 6.90
C ARG A 6 -12.56 33.47 7.29
N LYS A 7 -11.64 33.45 8.27
CA LYS A 7 -11.02 34.66 8.84
C LYS A 7 -9.77 35.12 8.09
N GLU A 8 -8.94 34.18 7.66
CA GLU A 8 -7.56 34.42 7.23
C GLU A 8 -7.29 33.92 5.80
N GLY A 9 -8.26 33.26 5.16
CA GLY A 9 -8.13 32.78 3.78
C GLY A 9 -7.20 31.59 3.61
N TRP A 10 -6.94 31.26 2.34
CA TRP A 10 -6.12 30.10 1.95
C TRP A 10 -4.64 30.26 2.27
N ASP A 11 -4.10 31.47 2.21
CA ASP A 11 -2.67 31.70 2.47
C ASP A 11 -2.25 31.36 3.91
N SER A 12 -3.16 31.50 4.88
CA SER A 12 -2.93 31.01 6.25
C SER A 12 -3.35 29.54 6.42
N THR A 13 -4.48 29.16 5.83
CA THR A 13 -5.08 27.83 6.08
C THR A 13 -4.30 26.69 5.43
N ARG A 14 -3.86 26.87 4.16
CA ARG A 14 -3.13 25.85 3.39
C ARG A 14 -1.82 25.46 4.09
N PRO A 15 -0.93 26.40 4.50
CA PRO A 15 0.29 26.04 5.23
C PRO A 15 0.02 25.37 6.58
N ALA A 16 -1.01 25.80 7.33
CA ALA A 16 -1.34 25.20 8.61
C ALA A 16 -1.78 23.73 8.48
N LEU A 17 -2.65 23.43 7.50
CA LEU A 17 -3.07 22.06 7.19
C LEU A 17 -1.91 21.22 6.64
N SER A 18 -1.11 21.83 5.77
CA SER A 18 0.10 21.23 5.20
C SER A 18 1.09 20.80 6.29
N LEU A 19 1.28 21.64 7.31
CA LEU A 19 2.16 21.38 8.43
C LEU A 19 1.66 20.23 9.30
N ILE A 20 0.40 20.26 9.73
CA ILE A 20 -0.12 19.23 10.65
C ILE A 20 -0.18 17.84 10.00
N VAL A 21 -0.55 17.76 8.72
CA VAL A 21 -0.57 16.48 7.98
C VAL A 21 0.84 15.93 7.84
N ARG A 22 1.82 16.76 7.43
CA ARG A 22 3.22 16.33 7.32
C ARG A 22 3.83 15.98 8.67
N HIS A 23 3.44 16.68 9.73
CA HIS A 23 3.85 16.34 11.09
C HIS A 23 3.40 14.93 11.46
N TRP A 24 2.12 14.59 11.25
CA TRP A 24 1.62 13.23 11.51
C TRP A 24 2.32 12.15 10.67
N ILE A 25 2.56 12.41 9.38
CA ILE A 25 3.33 11.50 8.53
C ILE A 25 4.72 11.26 9.12
N TYR A 26 5.42 12.34 9.46
CA TYR A 26 6.78 12.24 9.99
C TYR A 26 6.84 11.51 11.34
N ILE A 27 5.99 11.88 12.31
CA ILE A 27 6.00 11.23 13.63
C ILE A 27 5.53 9.78 13.54
N GLY A 28 4.59 9.46 12.65
CA GLY A 28 4.13 8.10 12.39
C GLY A 28 5.27 7.23 11.86
N PHE A 29 6.01 7.73 10.88
CA PHE A 29 7.21 7.06 10.36
C PHE A 29 8.26 6.82 11.45
N ILE A 30 8.62 7.84 12.23
CA ILE A 30 9.62 7.71 13.32
C ILE A 30 9.14 6.71 14.38
N ALA A 31 7.88 6.79 14.80
CA ALA A 31 7.32 5.86 15.76
C ALA A 31 7.36 4.41 15.26
N GLN A 32 7.06 4.17 13.99
CA GLN A 32 7.09 2.83 13.40
C GLN A 32 8.52 2.30 13.25
N LYS A 33 9.42 3.06 12.61
CA LYS A 33 10.72 2.57 12.16
C LYS A 33 11.81 2.65 13.23
N VAL A 34 11.71 3.60 14.16
CA VAL A 34 12.73 3.84 15.20
C VAL A 34 12.27 3.32 16.55
N ALA A 35 11.05 3.65 16.96
CA ALA A 35 10.55 3.28 18.29
C ALA A 35 9.81 1.94 18.33
N SER A 36 9.53 1.31 17.17
CA SER A 36 8.65 0.14 17.05
C SER A 36 7.29 0.30 17.74
N ASN A 37 6.82 1.55 17.87
CA ASN A 37 5.53 1.87 18.45
C ASN A 37 4.47 1.88 17.34
N HIS A 38 4.03 0.68 16.96
CA HIS A 38 3.09 0.49 15.87
C HIS A 38 1.71 1.10 16.16
N SER A 39 1.25 1.06 17.42
CA SER A 39 -0.03 1.65 17.82
C SER A 39 -0.08 3.15 17.56
N PHE A 40 0.93 3.90 18.03
CA PHE A 40 1.01 5.34 17.79
C PHE A 40 1.19 5.66 16.30
N ALA A 41 2.01 4.87 15.59
CA ALA A 41 2.20 5.07 14.16
C ALA A 41 0.89 4.90 13.36
N MET A 42 0.07 3.90 13.71
CA MET A 42 -1.24 3.68 13.09
C MET A 42 -2.14 4.87 13.31
N GLU A 43 -2.21 5.38 14.55
CA GLU A 43 -3.03 6.54 14.89
C GLU A 43 -2.57 7.80 14.14
N ALA A 44 -1.27 8.06 14.09
CA ALA A 44 -0.71 9.21 13.39
C ALA A 44 -1.04 9.18 11.88
N HIS A 45 -0.76 8.06 11.20
CA HIS A 45 -1.08 7.94 9.77
C HIS A 45 -2.60 7.98 9.50
N LYS A 46 -3.42 7.37 10.37
CA LYS A 46 -4.89 7.43 10.28
C LYS A 46 -5.41 8.86 10.45
N ASN A 47 -4.86 9.63 11.38
CA ASN A 47 -5.21 11.04 11.58
C ASN A 47 -4.86 11.91 10.35
N ALA A 48 -3.69 11.67 9.75
CA ALA A 48 -3.32 12.32 8.49
C ALA A 48 -4.33 11.99 7.37
N LEU A 49 -4.67 10.71 7.19
CA LEU A 49 -5.66 10.28 6.20
C LEU A 49 -7.04 10.88 6.45
N ASN A 50 -7.49 10.93 7.70
CA ASN A 50 -8.79 11.51 8.06
C ASN A 50 -8.90 12.96 7.61
N VAL A 51 -7.87 13.78 7.88
CA VAL A 51 -7.86 15.19 7.44
C VAL A 51 -7.80 15.30 5.92
N ILE A 52 -7.00 14.47 5.25
CA ILE A 52 -6.91 14.46 3.78
C ILE A 52 -8.26 14.08 3.16
N ASN A 53 -8.88 12.99 3.61
CA ASN A 53 -10.17 12.51 3.10
C ASN A 53 -11.27 13.52 3.32
N TRP A 54 -11.36 14.08 4.54
CA TRP A 54 -12.31 15.14 4.87
C TRP A 54 -12.12 16.37 3.98
N GLY A 55 -10.89 16.87 3.86
CA GLY A 55 -10.58 18.05 3.06
C GLY A 55 -10.88 17.85 1.57
N ARG A 56 -10.62 16.66 1.03
CA ARG A 56 -10.97 16.30 -0.35
C ARG A 56 -12.47 16.32 -0.62
N GLN A 57 -13.29 15.96 0.36
CA GLN A 57 -14.75 16.00 0.24
C GLN A 57 -15.27 17.44 0.36
N VAL A 58 -14.79 18.18 1.37
CA VAL A 58 -15.25 19.55 1.66
C VAL A 58 -14.81 20.54 0.59
N TRP A 59 -13.59 20.40 0.06
CA TRP A 59 -12.99 21.33 -0.91
C TRP A 59 -12.81 20.68 -2.28
N LYS A 60 -13.73 19.79 -2.68
CA LYS A 60 -13.67 19.08 -3.96
C LYS A 60 -13.63 20.03 -5.17
N ASP A 61 -14.35 21.15 -5.08
CA ASP A 61 -14.50 22.15 -6.14
C ASP A 61 -13.48 23.29 -6.06
N VAL A 62 -12.59 23.27 -5.07
CA VAL A 62 -11.52 24.26 -4.91
C VAL A 62 -10.29 23.82 -5.72
N PRO A 63 -9.70 24.70 -6.54
CA PRO A 63 -8.49 24.40 -7.30
C PRO A 63 -7.33 23.89 -6.43
N SER A 64 -6.55 22.92 -6.94
CA SER A 64 -5.44 22.30 -6.18
C SER A 64 -4.38 23.32 -5.72
N ASN A 65 -4.07 24.32 -6.55
CA ASN A 65 -3.14 25.40 -6.19
C ASN A 65 -3.63 26.24 -5.00
N GLU A 66 -4.93 26.34 -4.77
CA GLU A 66 -5.51 27.05 -3.62
C GLU A 66 -5.60 26.15 -2.38
N ARG A 67 -6.25 24.98 -2.49
CA ARG A 67 -6.45 24.09 -1.33
C ARG A 67 -5.17 23.40 -0.87
N GLY A 68 -4.19 23.26 -1.78
CA GLY A 68 -2.90 22.63 -1.53
C GLY A 68 -2.83 21.16 -1.93
N THR A 69 -1.61 20.72 -2.26
CA THR A 69 -1.31 19.39 -2.81
C THR A 69 -1.55 18.24 -1.84
N ILE A 70 -1.69 18.51 -0.54
CA ILE A 70 -2.01 17.47 0.45
C ILE A 70 -3.38 16.82 0.18
N PHE A 71 -4.26 17.49 -0.57
CA PHE A 71 -5.56 17.00 -0.97
C PHE A 71 -5.56 16.37 -2.37
N ASP A 72 -4.41 16.32 -3.04
CA ASP A 72 -4.30 15.61 -4.31
C ASP A 72 -4.39 14.10 -4.10
N LEU A 73 -4.88 13.41 -5.14
CA LEU A 73 -5.11 11.97 -5.07
C LEU A 73 -3.82 11.19 -4.82
N SER A 74 -2.72 11.57 -5.48
CA SER A 74 -1.40 10.94 -5.31
C SER A 74 -0.87 11.10 -3.88
N PHE A 75 -0.99 12.30 -3.30
CA PHE A 75 -0.57 12.55 -1.92
C PHE A 75 -1.35 11.65 -0.95
N ARG A 76 -2.67 11.60 -1.10
CA ARG A 76 -3.54 10.70 -0.30
C ARG A 76 -3.08 9.25 -0.40
N ARG A 77 -2.83 8.76 -1.61
CA ARG A 77 -2.37 7.37 -1.82
C ARG A 77 -1.03 7.10 -1.16
N GLY A 78 -0.08 8.03 -1.25
CA GLY A 78 1.21 7.91 -0.55
C GLY A 78 1.03 7.73 0.96
N VAL A 79 0.19 8.57 1.58
CA VAL A 79 -0.13 8.42 3.02
C VAL A 79 -0.89 7.13 3.31
N TRP A 80 -1.77 6.70 2.39
CA TRP A 80 -2.53 5.46 2.54
C TRP A 80 -1.63 4.22 2.49
N SER A 81 -0.63 4.23 1.62
CA SER A 81 0.40 3.20 1.56
C SER A 81 1.20 3.15 2.87
N MET A 82 1.56 4.30 3.46
CA MET A 82 2.25 4.34 4.75
C MET A 82 1.37 3.80 5.89
N TYR A 83 0.07 4.09 5.85
CA TYR A 83 -0.88 3.57 6.83
C TYR A 83 -0.99 2.05 6.75
N ILE A 84 -1.20 1.47 5.56
CA ILE A 84 -1.29 0.01 5.41
C ILE A 84 0.04 -0.66 5.78
N ASP A 85 1.20 -0.10 5.42
CA ASP A 85 2.51 -0.59 5.87
C ASP A 85 2.63 -0.61 7.40
N THR A 86 1.99 0.33 8.08
CA THR A 86 1.96 0.37 9.55
C THR A 86 1.07 -0.73 10.13
N LEU A 87 -0.10 -0.97 9.52
CA LEU A 87 -0.96 -2.09 9.87
C LEU A 87 -0.22 -3.42 9.69
N MET A 88 0.49 -3.60 8.57
CA MET A 88 1.30 -4.81 8.29
C MET A 88 2.39 -5.04 9.34
N ALA A 89 3.08 -3.97 9.76
CA ALA A 89 4.10 -4.06 10.81
C ALA A 89 3.48 -4.44 12.16
N ALA A 90 2.33 -3.85 12.51
CA ALA A 90 1.59 -4.22 13.72
C ALA A 90 1.16 -5.70 13.68
N LEU A 91 0.63 -6.16 12.56
CA LEU A 91 0.22 -7.55 12.37
C LEU A 91 1.40 -8.51 12.44
N SER A 92 2.57 -8.11 11.95
CA SER A 92 3.78 -8.92 12.06
C SER A 92 4.24 -9.10 13.53
N ALA A 93 3.94 -8.13 14.39
CA ALA A 93 4.18 -8.20 15.83
C ALA A 93 3.10 -8.99 16.60
N ASP A 94 1.88 -9.04 16.07
CA ASP A 94 0.72 -9.73 16.64
C ASP A 94 -0.04 -10.52 15.56
N LYS A 95 0.54 -11.66 15.16
CA LYS A 95 0.12 -12.42 13.96
C LYS A 95 -1.25 -13.09 14.08
N GLU A 96 -1.75 -13.23 15.30
CA GLU A 96 -3.04 -13.87 15.60
C GLU A 96 -4.20 -12.85 15.63
N ASN A 97 -3.91 -11.57 15.39
CA ASN A 97 -4.89 -10.49 15.44
C ASN A 97 -5.82 -10.50 14.22
N MET A 98 -6.91 -11.26 14.30
CA MET A 98 -7.87 -11.44 13.20
C MET A 98 -8.57 -10.13 12.79
N GLU A 99 -8.88 -9.25 13.74
CA GLU A 99 -9.48 -7.94 13.44
C GLU A 99 -8.52 -7.08 12.61
N LEU A 100 -7.24 -7.12 12.92
CA LEU A 100 -6.23 -6.40 12.15
C LEU A 100 -6.06 -6.99 10.73
N ILE A 101 -6.13 -8.31 10.58
CA ILE A 101 -6.14 -8.98 9.27
C ILE A 101 -7.32 -8.50 8.41
N GLU A 102 -8.53 -8.47 8.98
CA GLU A 102 -9.74 -7.98 8.30
C GLU A 102 -9.59 -6.51 7.89
N ASN A 103 -9.13 -5.66 8.79
CA ASN A 103 -8.89 -4.24 8.51
C ASN A 103 -7.87 -4.05 7.37
N ILE A 104 -6.77 -4.81 7.36
CA ILE A 104 -5.79 -4.75 6.25
C ILE A 104 -6.43 -5.18 4.92
N PHE A 105 -7.27 -6.22 4.91
CA PHE A 105 -7.98 -6.64 3.70
C PHE A 105 -8.89 -5.53 3.17
N GLU A 106 -9.68 -4.91 4.03
CA GLU A 106 -10.58 -3.82 3.67
C GLU A 106 -9.83 -2.62 3.10
N GLU A 107 -8.74 -2.21 3.76
CA GLU A 107 -7.90 -1.10 3.29
C GLU A 107 -7.20 -1.42 1.97
N ALA A 108 -6.68 -2.64 1.80
CA ALA A 108 -6.09 -3.08 0.53
C ALA A 108 -7.11 -3.08 -0.62
N ASP A 109 -8.32 -3.61 -0.39
CA ASP A 109 -9.38 -3.60 -1.40
C ASP A 109 -9.85 -2.18 -1.75
N ALA A 110 -9.92 -1.31 -0.75
CA ALA A 110 -10.26 0.09 -0.96
C ALA A 110 -9.18 0.84 -1.78
N ILE A 111 -7.90 0.56 -1.57
CA ILE A 111 -6.79 1.07 -2.38
C ILE A 111 -6.89 0.57 -3.83
N LEU A 112 -7.06 -0.73 -4.03
CA LEU A 112 -7.14 -1.33 -5.37
C LEU A 112 -8.34 -0.78 -6.15
N LYS A 113 -9.48 -0.61 -5.47
CA LYS A 113 -10.66 0.03 -6.05
C LYS A 113 -10.40 1.48 -6.43
N ASP A 114 -9.73 2.26 -5.60
CA ASP A 114 -9.37 3.65 -5.89
C ASP A 114 -8.45 3.77 -7.13
N ILE A 115 -7.45 2.89 -7.24
CA ILE A 115 -6.53 2.84 -8.40
C ILE A 115 -7.30 2.52 -9.68
N LYS A 116 -8.18 1.50 -9.63
CA LYS A 116 -9.01 1.11 -10.77
C LYS A 116 -9.98 2.21 -11.21
N GLN A 117 -10.57 2.94 -10.26
CA GLN A 117 -11.53 4.01 -10.54
C GLN A 117 -10.87 5.31 -11.00
N ASN A 118 -9.62 5.52 -10.61
CA ASN A 118 -8.86 6.73 -10.91
C ASN A 118 -7.50 6.32 -11.50
N PRO A 119 -7.48 5.74 -12.72
CA PRO A 119 -6.24 5.31 -13.36
C PRO A 119 -5.35 6.50 -13.69
N TYR A 120 -4.06 6.25 -13.90
CA TYR A 120 -3.14 7.29 -14.32
C TYR A 120 -3.50 7.76 -15.72
N ASN A 121 -3.60 9.07 -15.90
CA ASN A 121 -3.79 9.69 -17.19
C ASN A 121 -2.67 10.72 -17.41
N SER A 122 -1.79 10.43 -18.36
CA SER A 122 -0.64 11.29 -18.67
C SER A 122 -1.05 12.70 -19.11
N LYS A 123 -2.28 12.88 -19.62
CA LYS A 123 -2.81 14.19 -20.02
C LYS A 123 -3.14 15.11 -18.85
N ASP A 124 -3.26 14.56 -17.63
CA ASP A 124 -3.56 15.36 -16.44
C ASP A 124 -2.30 16.08 -15.91
N PHE A 125 -1.13 15.83 -16.52
CA PHE A 125 0.16 16.38 -16.11
C PHE A 125 0.73 17.24 -17.24
N ASN A 126 1.12 18.48 -16.92
CA ASN A 126 1.61 19.48 -17.89
C ASN A 126 3.04 19.22 -18.41
N TYR A 127 3.62 18.05 -18.15
CA TYR A 127 5.00 17.70 -18.49
C TYR A 127 5.05 16.31 -19.15
N LEU A 128 6.22 15.93 -19.69
CA LEU A 128 6.47 14.57 -20.20
C LEU A 128 5.98 13.51 -19.20
N PRO A 129 5.54 12.32 -19.65
CA PRO A 129 5.07 11.27 -18.75
C PRO A 129 6.09 11.00 -17.65
N ASP A 130 5.77 11.42 -16.43
CA ASP A 130 6.62 11.17 -15.27
C ASP A 130 6.41 9.72 -14.84
N PHE A 131 7.20 8.83 -15.44
CA PHE A 131 7.19 7.40 -15.11
C PHE A 131 7.49 7.16 -13.63
N GLY A 132 8.35 7.97 -13.01
CA GLY A 132 8.65 7.86 -11.57
C GLY A 132 7.42 8.16 -10.72
N PHE A 133 6.65 9.18 -11.08
CA PHE A 133 5.38 9.50 -10.43
C PHE A 133 4.33 8.40 -10.62
N TYR A 134 4.18 7.90 -11.85
CA TYR A 134 3.27 6.78 -12.13
C TYR A 134 3.63 5.55 -11.30
N LEU A 135 4.90 5.15 -11.29
CA LEU A 135 5.36 4.01 -10.51
C LEU A 135 5.10 4.22 -9.02
N SER A 136 5.46 5.39 -8.48
CA SER A 136 5.37 5.67 -7.03
C SER A 136 3.93 5.71 -6.50
N PHE A 137 2.98 6.25 -7.26
CA PHE A 137 1.62 6.53 -6.76
C PHE A 137 0.52 5.67 -7.39
N TYR A 138 0.89 4.72 -8.26
CA TYR A 138 -0.03 3.77 -8.88
C TYR A 138 0.53 2.34 -8.79
N CYS A 139 1.61 2.02 -9.52
CA CYS A 139 2.12 0.64 -9.60
C CYS A 139 2.60 0.11 -8.26
N ASN A 140 3.44 0.87 -7.55
CA ASN A 140 4.00 0.43 -6.27
C ASN A 140 2.92 0.26 -5.22
N ILE A 141 1.91 1.14 -5.22
CA ILE A 141 0.79 1.09 -4.28
C ILE A 141 -0.14 -0.09 -4.61
N GLU A 142 -0.40 -0.35 -5.90
CA GLU A 142 -1.15 -1.53 -6.33
C GLU A 142 -0.42 -2.83 -5.94
N GLY A 143 0.88 -2.90 -6.23
CA GLY A 143 1.74 -4.02 -5.86
C GLY A 143 1.74 -4.28 -4.35
N SER A 144 1.97 -3.23 -3.55
CA SER A 144 1.94 -3.34 -2.08
C SER A 144 0.57 -3.76 -1.55
N ALA A 145 -0.54 -3.21 -2.06
CA ALA A 145 -1.88 -3.62 -1.63
C ALA A 145 -2.18 -5.09 -1.95
N LEU A 146 -1.80 -5.57 -3.14
CA LEU A 146 -1.91 -6.99 -3.51
C LEU A 146 -1.04 -7.86 -2.60
N ALA A 147 0.20 -7.45 -2.32
CA ALA A 147 1.09 -8.17 -1.42
C ALA A 147 0.55 -8.23 0.02
N CYS A 148 -0.09 -7.15 0.51
CA CYS A 148 -0.76 -7.14 1.81
C CYS A 148 -1.85 -8.22 1.89
N LYS A 149 -2.69 -8.33 0.87
CA LYS A 149 -3.68 -9.42 0.77
C LYS A 149 -3.03 -10.80 0.76
N GLY A 150 -1.90 -10.94 0.07
CA GLY A 150 -1.08 -12.15 0.07
C GLY A 150 -0.61 -12.53 1.48
N LEU A 151 -0.11 -11.58 2.26
CA LEU A 151 0.33 -11.83 3.64
C LEU A 151 -0.85 -12.15 4.57
N CYS A 152 -1.98 -11.45 4.44
CA CYS A 152 -3.17 -11.74 5.22
C CYS A 152 -3.65 -13.18 4.99
N HIS A 153 -3.68 -13.65 3.73
CA HIS A 153 -3.98 -15.05 3.45
C HIS A 153 -2.97 -16.01 4.07
N HIS A 154 -1.68 -15.70 4.02
CA HIS A 154 -0.67 -16.49 4.70
C HIS A 154 -0.93 -16.60 6.20
N PHE A 155 -1.23 -15.50 6.91
CA PHE A 155 -1.55 -15.56 8.34
C PHE A 155 -2.88 -16.22 8.64
N LEU A 156 -3.90 -16.11 7.78
CA LEU A 156 -5.13 -16.89 7.93
C LEU A 156 -4.87 -18.40 7.80
N ALA A 157 -3.97 -18.81 6.90
CA ALA A 157 -3.57 -20.22 6.80
C ALA A 157 -2.82 -20.69 8.07
N GLU A 158 -1.92 -19.86 8.61
CA GLU A 158 -1.09 -20.23 9.76
C GLU A 158 -1.80 -20.13 11.11
N PHE A 159 -2.66 -19.12 11.30
CA PHE A 159 -3.23 -18.74 12.59
C PHE A 159 -4.76 -18.67 12.60
N GLY A 160 -5.42 -18.78 11.44
CA GLY A 160 -6.88 -18.75 11.35
C GLY A 160 -7.56 -19.87 12.15
N SER A 161 -8.80 -19.62 12.57
CA SER A 161 -9.56 -20.52 13.44
C SER A 161 -9.96 -21.84 12.77
N ASP A 162 -10.25 -21.83 11.46
CA ASP A 162 -10.48 -23.05 10.68
C ASP A 162 -9.16 -23.69 10.28
N ARG A 163 -8.82 -24.79 10.97
CA ARG A 163 -7.60 -25.57 10.75
C ARG A 163 -7.76 -26.71 9.75
N SER A 164 -8.88 -26.78 9.02
CA SER A 164 -9.06 -27.85 8.04
C SER A 164 -8.00 -27.76 6.93
N PRO A 165 -7.43 -28.88 6.48
CA PRO A 165 -6.40 -28.86 5.42
C PRO A 165 -6.87 -28.15 4.15
N LYS A 166 -8.17 -28.26 3.83
CA LYS A 166 -8.78 -27.60 2.68
C LYS A 166 -8.72 -26.08 2.80
N THR A 167 -9.07 -25.52 3.96
CA THR A 167 -9.06 -24.07 4.19
C THR A 167 -7.64 -23.51 4.20
N ILE A 168 -6.71 -24.21 4.84
CA ILE A 168 -5.28 -23.85 4.84
C ILE A 168 -4.72 -23.81 3.41
N ILE A 169 -4.95 -24.87 2.62
CA ILE A 169 -4.50 -24.93 1.22
C ILE A 169 -5.15 -23.82 0.40
N SER A 170 -6.45 -23.55 0.58
CA SER A 170 -7.14 -22.47 -0.11
C SER A 170 -6.50 -21.12 0.17
N HIS A 171 -6.15 -20.83 1.41
CA HIS A 171 -5.48 -19.59 1.77
C HIS A 171 -4.07 -19.49 1.17
N TYR A 172 -3.28 -20.57 1.20
CA TYR A 172 -1.97 -20.57 0.52
C TYR A 172 -2.10 -20.36 -0.99
N GLN A 173 -3.11 -20.95 -1.64
CA GLN A 173 -3.39 -20.69 -3.06
C GLN A 173 -3.74 -19.23 -3.33
N SER A 174 -4.57 -18.62 -2.47
CA SER A 174 -4.88 -17.19 -2.57
C SER A 174 -3.65 -16.32 -2.33
N ALA A 175 -2.76 -16.69 -1.40
CA ALA A 175 -1.50 -16.00 -1.18
C ALA A 175 -0.60 -16.04 -2.44
N ILE A 176 -0.45 -17.21 -3.07
CA ILE A 176 0.28 -17.37 -4.34
C ILE A 176 -0.28 -16.43 -5.40
N GLU A 177 -1.59 -16.42 -5.57
CA GLU A 177 -2.27 -15.59 -6.58
C GLU A 177 -2.00 -14.10 -6.33
N MET A 178 -2.19 -13.65 -5.09
CA MET A 178 -2.02 -12.24 -4.72
C MET A 178 -0.57 -11.78 -4.89
N TYR A 179 0.41 -12.55 -4.42
CA TYR A 179 1.83 -12.22 -4.60
C TYR A 179 2.26 -12.26 -6.07
N THR A 180 1.72 -13.19 -6.86
CA THR A 180 2.01 -13.24 -8.31
C THR A 180 1.47 -12.02 -9.04
N LYS A 181 0.28 -11.55 -8.67
CA LYS A 181 -0.30 -10.30 -9.19
C LYS A 181 0.49 -9.08 -8.70
N ALA A 182 0.89 -9.06 -7.43
CA ALA A 182 1.71 -7.99 -6.86
C ALA A 182 3.02 -7.81 -7.64
N ALA A 183 3.73 -8.91 -7.92
CA ALA A 183 4.91 -8.87 -8.78
C ALA A 183 4.58 -8.35 -10.19
N GLY A 184 3.44 -8.77 -10.76
CA GLY A 184 2.99 -8.31 -12.08
C GLY A 184 2.63 -6.82 -12.17
N ALA A 185 2.37 -6.16 -11.04
CA ALA A 185 2.12 -4.71 -10.99
C ALA A 185 3.41 -3.88 -11.07
N LEU A 186 4.58 -4.51 -10.93
CA LEU A 186 5.87 -3.86 -10.81
C LEU A 186 6.79 -4.17 -12.01
N PRO A 187 7.67 -3.22 -12.40
CA PRO A 187 8.75 -3.49 -13.35
C PRO A 187 9.63 -4.66 -12.92
N GLU A 188 10.15 -5.42 -13.88
CA GLU A 188 11.00 -6.60 -13.58
C GLU A 188 12.35 -6.26 -12.91
N ASP A 189 12.80 -5.02 -13.02
CA ASP A 189 14.00 -4.49 -12.39
C ASP A 189 13.73 -3.85 -11.00
N ASP A 190 12.49 -3.87 -10.53
CA ASP A 190 12.15 -3.48 -9.17
C ASP A 190 12.50 -4.62 -8.18
N GLU A 191 13.06 -4.28 -7.02
CA GLU A 191 13.40 -5.28 -5.99
C GLU A 191 12.16 -6.03 -5.46
N LEU A 192 11.03 -5.32 -5.35
CA LEU A 192 9.78 -5.88 -4.84
C LEU A 192 9.14 -6.85 -5.83
N HIS A 193 9.36 -6.67 -7.14
CA HIS A 193 8.92 -7.65 -8.15
C HIS A 193 9.49 -9.03 -7.85
N THR A 194 10.81 -9.10 -7.64
CA THR A 194 11.51 -10.34 -7.36
C THR A 194 11.12 -10.90 -5.99
N TRP A 195 11.04 -10.01 -4.98
CA TRP A 195 10.63 -10.39 -3.63
C TRP A 195 9.24 -11.01 -3.59
N TYR A 196 8.25 -10.43 -4.27
CA TYR A 196 6.90 -10.98 -4.30
C TYR A 196 6.82 -12.31 -5.05
N LEU A 197 7.61 -12.52 -6.10
CA LEU A 197 7.71 -13.84 -6.73
C LEU A 197 8.28 -14.89 -5.78
N TYR A 198 9.28 -14.53 -4.99
CA TYR A 198 9.84 -15.39 -3.95
C TYR A 198 8.79 -15.71 -2.88
N CYS A 199 8.02 -14.72 -2.41
CA CYS A 199 6.90 -14.94 -1.49
C CYS A 199 5.86 -15.91 -2.07
N ALA A 200 5.48 -15.76 -3.34
CA ALA A 200 4.57 -16.69 -4.00
C ALA A 200 5.14 -18.11 -4.05
N TYR A 201 6.42 -18.26 -4.40
CA TYR A 201 7.10 -19.55 -4.49
C TYR A 201 7.07 -20.33 -3.17
N ASN A 202 7.23 -19.67 -2.02
CA ASN A 202 7.26 -20.32 -0.70
C ASN A 202 5.99 -21.14 -0.37
N PHE A 203 4.87 -20.84 -1.02
CA PHE A 203 3.61 -21.55 -0.82
C PHE A 203 3.31 -22.60 -1.91
N MET A 204 4.07 -22.62 -3.01
CA MET A 204 3.79 -23.49 -4.15
C MET A 204 4.05 -24.97 -3.85
N GLU A 205 5.04 -25.28 -3.02
CA GLU A 205 5.35 -26.66 -2.61
C GLU A 205 4.21 -27.27 -1.78
N VAL A 206 3.73 -26.53 -0.78
CA VAL A 206 2.69 -26.98 0.16
C VAL A 206 1.33 -27.16 -0.53
N THR A 207 1.10 -26.48 -1.65
CA THR A 207 -0.18 -26.50 -2.37
C THR A 207 -0.24 -27.49 -3.54
N ASN A 208 0.78 -28.34 -3.72
CA ASN A 208 0.92 -29.24 -4.87
C ASN A 208 0.76 -28.49 -6.21
N THR A 209 1.31 -27.28 -6.30
CA THR A 209 1.25 -26.48 -7.53
C THR A 209 1.94 -27.25 -8.67
N PRO A 210 1.35 -27.30 -9.89
CA PRO A 210 1.96 -27.97 -11.04
C PRO A 210 3.41 -27.53 -11.27
N ALA A 211 4.31 -28.49 -11.48
CA ALA A 211 5.74 -28.22 -11.68
C ALA A 211 5.99 -27.19 -12.81
N SER A 212 5.16 -27.18 -13.85
CA SER A 212 5.24 -26.19 -14.94
C SER A 212 5.02 -24.75 -14.46
N ILE A 213 4.16 -24.52 -13.47
CA ILE A 213 3.94 -23.20 -12.85
C ILE A 213 5.10 -22.85 -11.94
N VAL A 214 5.58 -23.80 -11.12
CA VAL A 214 6.74 -23.60 -10.25
C VAL A 214 7.98 -23.19 -11.06
N MET A 215 8.27 -23.92 -12.15
CA MET A 215 9.40 -23.64 -13.02
C MET A 215 9.29 -22.26 -13.69
N LYS A 216 8.09 -21.85 -14.11
CA LYS A 216 7.87 -20.49 -14.65
C LYS A 216 8.15 -19.41 -13.61
N THR A 217 7.73 -19.61 -12.36
CA THR A 217 8.00 -18.66 -11.27
C THR A 217 9.50 -18.58 -10.97
N LEU A 218 10.19 -19.72 -10.86
CA LEU A 218 11.64 -19.76 -10.65
C LEU A 218 12.42 -19.14 -11.81
N GLU A 219 11.96 -19.34 -13.06
CA GLU A 219 12.55 -18.67 -14.22
C GLU A 219 12.42 -17.14 -14.12
N ARG A 220 11.23 -16.64 -13.76
CA ARG A 220 11.02 -15.20 -13.58
C ARG A 220 11.94 -14.62 -12.50
N ILE A 221 12.07 -15.29 -11.35
CA ILE A 221 13.00 -14.90 -10.28
C ILE A 221 14.45 -14.87 -10.80
N ARG A 222 14.88 -15.93 -11.51
CA ARG A 222 16.23 -16.03 -12.08
C ARG A 222 16.52 -14.89 -13.07
N LEU A 223 15.52 -14.43 -13.82
CA LEU A 223 15.66 -13.36 -14.81
C LEU A 223 15.58 -11.96 -14.19
N SER A 224 14.77 -11.76 -13.14
CA SER A 224 14.59 -10.45 -12.49
C SER A 224 15.71 -10.11 -11.51
N LEU A 225 16.25 -11.10 -10.78
CA LEU A 225 17.37 -10.94 -9.83
C LEU A 225 18.57 -10.13 -10.37
N PRO A 226 19.14 -10.44 -11.56
CA PRO A 226 20.26 -9.65 -12.09
C PRO A 226 19.85 -8.27 -12.58
N LYS A 227 18.57 -8.01 -12.83
CA LYS A 227 18.07 -6.69 -13.25
C LYS A 227 17.95 -5.75 -12.05
N MET A 228 17.31 -6.20 -10.96
CA MET A 228 17.18 -5.40 -9.74
C MET A 228 18.54 -4.97 -9.17
N ARG A 229 19.54 -5.85 -9.18
CA ARG A 229 20.90 -5.59 -8.67
C ARG A 229 21.67 -4.48 -9.39
N ARG A 230 21.16 -3.99 -10.52
CA ARG A 230 21.79 -2.87 -11.25
C ARG A 230 21.46 -1.52 -10.60
N ILE A 231 20.36 -1.46 -9.86
CA ILE A 231 19.80 -0.23 -9.29
C ILE A 231 19.80 -0.31 -7.75
N TRP A 232 19.42 -1.46 -7.20
CA TRP A 232 19.26 -1.74 -5.77
C TRP A 232 20.40 -2.64 -5.25
#